data_AF-A0A5D4TA36-F1
#
_entry.id   AF-A0A5D4TA36-F1
#
_cell.length_a   1.000
_cell.length_b   1.000
_cell.length_c   1.000
_cell.angle_alpha   90.00
_cell.angle_beta   90.00
_cell.angle_gamma   90.00
#
_symmetry.space_group_name_H-M   'P 1'
#
loop_
_entity.id
_entity.type
_entity.pdbx_description
1 polymer ?
#
loop_
_entity_poly.entity_id
_entity_poly.type
_entity_poly.pdbx_seq_one_letter_code
_entity_poly.pdbx_strand_id
1 'polypeptide(L)' 'MKTQDEVIIKAFKALGGVRSIQEIEKWVVQQYGEKWKDFGTSMADMVPTDKGGTNSSLTPLEYRVLERVGRGRYKLL' A
#
# COMPACT_ATOMS: atom_id res chain seq x y z
N MET A 1 2.44 15.53 9.35
CA MET A 1 2.13 14.16 9.85
C MET A 1 2.14 13.25 8.64
N LYS A 2 2.82 12.09 8.67
CA LYS A 2 2.80 11.18 7.51
C LYS A 2 1.46 10.46 7.42
N THR A 3 0.92 10.27 6.22
CA THR A 3 -0.29 9.47 5.99
C THR A 3 0.04 7.98 5.88
N GLN A 4 -0.97 7.12 5.92
CA GLN A 4 -0.79 5.68 5.74
C GLN A 4 -0.25 5.35 4.35
N ASP A 5 -0.78 6.01 3.31
CA ASP A 5 -0.37 5.80 1.93
C ASP A 5 1.10 6.16 1.70
N GLU A 6 1.56 7.28 2.28
CA GLU A 6 2.96 7.71 2.21
C GLU A 6 3.91 6.68 2.83
N VAL A 7 3.56 6.11 3.99
CA VAL A 7 4.42 5.12 4.65
C VAL A 7 4.39 3.76 3.95
N ILE A 8 3.26 3.39 3.33
CA ILE A 8 3.16 2.21 2.46
C ILE A 8 4.09 2.37 1.25
N ILE A 9 4.04 3.51 0.54
CA ILE A 9 4.93 3.78 -0.59
C ILE A 9 6.39 3.73 -0.15
N LYS A 10 6.71 4.32 1.01
CA LYS A 10 8.08 4.28 1.54
C LYS A 10 8.53 2.85 1.86
N ALA A 11 7.63 2.01 2.39
CA ALA A 11 7.92 0.60 2.65
C ALA A 11 8.23 -0.15 1.35
N PHE A 12 7.43 0.04 0.30
CA PHE A 12 7.69 -0.54 -1.01
C PHE A 12 9.01 -0.07 -1.63
N LYS A 13 9.33 1.23 -1.52
CA LYS A 13 10.61 1.78 -1.99
C LYS A 13 11.81 1.19 -1.24
N ALA A 14 11.67 0.95 0.06
CA ALA A 14 12.75 0.39 0.88
C ALA A 14 12.93 -1.12 0.70
N LEU A 15 11.83 -1.87 0.60
CA LEU A 15 11.85 -3.33 0.50
C LEU A 15 12.03 -3.83 -0.94
N GLY A 16 11.52 -3.07 -1.93
CA GLY A 16 11.52 -3.45 -3.34
C GLY A 16 10.67 -4.70 -3.65
N GLY A 17 10.45 -4.91 -4.95
CA GLY A 17 9.80 -6.12 -5.47
C GLY A 17 8.34 -6.31 -5.05
N VAL A 18 7.89 -7.58 -5.09
CA VAL A 18 6.52 -7.97 -4.72
C VAL A 18 6.45 -8.26 -3.22
N ARG A 19 5.59 -7.54 -2.51
CA ARG A 19 5.40 -7.69 -1.06
C ARG A 19 3.97 -8.00 -0.67
N SER A 20 3.83 -8.74 0.41
CA SER A 20 2.54 -9.00 1.04
C SER A 20 2.10 -7.83 1.91
N ILE A 21 0.80 -7.75 2.21
CA ILE A 21 0.23 -6.79 3.16
C ILE A 21 0.96 -6.88 4.51
N GLN A 22 1.23 -8.10 4.99
CA GLN A 22 1.87 -8.36 6.28
C GLN A 22 3.34 -7.89 6.30
N GLU A 23 4.07 -8.05 5.19
CA GLU A 23 5.44 -7.55 5.09
C GLU A 23 5.49 -6.02 5.18
N ILE A 24 4.56 -5.35 4.50
CA ILE A 24 4.44 -3.88 4.51
C ILE A 24 4.04 -3.39 5.90
N GLU A 25 3.00 -3.97 6.49
CA GLU A 25 2.55 -3.66 7.85
C GLU A 25 3.69 -3.81 8.86
N LYS A 26 4.37 -4.96 8.85
CA LYS A 26 5.49 -5.23 9.75
C LYS A 26 6.59 -4.18 9.61
N TRP A 27 6.96 -3.82 8.38
CA TRP A 27 7.98 -2.79 8.15
C TRP A 27 7.53 -1.42 8.67
N VAL A 28 6.29 -1.03 8.40
CA VAL A 28 5.74 0.26 8.85
C VAL A 28 5.70 0.33 10.38
N VAL A 29 5.23 -0.74 11.04
CA VAL A 29 5.18 -0.85 12.50
C VAL A 29 6.58 -0.78 13.10
N GLN A 30 7.57 -1.45 12.50
CA GLN A 30 8.95 -1.38 12.96
C GLN A 30 9.56 0.03 12.87
N GLN A 31 9.19 0.81 11.84
CA GLN A 31 9.76 2.15 11.62
C GLN A 31 9.03 3.25 12.39
N TYR A 32 7.74 3.10 12.64
CA TYR A 32 6.88 4.19 13.11
C TYR A 32 5.99 3.84 14.31
N GLY A 33 5.99 2.59 14.74
CA GLY A 33 5.06 2.04 15.73
C GLY A 33 3.68 1.70 15.15
N GLU A 34 2.80 1.17 16.00
CA GLU A 34 1.43 0.77 15.65
C GLU A 34 0.49 1.99 15.55
N LYS A 35 0.61 2.76 14.46
CA LYS A 35 -0.18 3.98 14.22
C LYS A 35 -1.33 3.78 13.24
N TRP A 36 -1.21 2.80 12.35
CA TRP A 36 -2.16 2.54 11.26
C TRP A 36 -2.68 1.11 11.33
N LYS A 37 -3.87 0.89 10.78
CA LYS A 37 -4.56 -0.41 10.74
C LYS A 37 -5.06 -0.67 9.32
N ASP A 38 -5.54 -1.88 9.08
CA ASP A 38 -6.25 -2.23 7.84
C ASP A 38 -5.46 -1.99 6.55
N PHE A 39 -4.15 -2.26 6.57
CA PHE A 39 -3.25 -2.12 5.41
C PHE A 39 -3.76 -2.82 4.15
N GLY A 40 -4.52 -3.90 4.29
CA GLY A 40 -5.11 -4.60 3.15
C GLY A 40 -6.10 -3.76 2.36
N THR A 41 -6.96 -3.00 3.04
CA THR A 41 -7.92 -2.09 2.41
C THR A 41 -7.18 -0.92 1.79
N SER A 42 -6.29 -0.26 2.55
CA SER A 42 -5.50 0.86 2.02
C SER A 42 -4.70 0.46 0.77
N MET A 43 -4.01 -0.68 0.79
CA MET A 43 -3.24 -1.14 -0.35
C MET A 43 -4.11 -1.52 -1.55
N ALA A 44 -5.34 -2.01 -1.34
CA ALA A 44 -6.29 -2.28 -2.42
C ALA A 44 -6.79 -0.98 -3.07
N ASP A 45 -7.02 0.05 -2.25
CA ASP A 45 -7.45 1.38 -2.68
C ASP A 45 -6.33 2.18 -3.39
N MET A 46 -5.06 1.84 -3.10
CA MET A 46 -3.88 2.34 -3.79
C MET A 46 -3.60 1.64 -5.14
N VAL A 47 -4.50 0.78 -5.62
CA VAL A 47 -4.40 0.23 -6.98
C VAL A 47 -5.17 1.14 -7.95
N PRO A 48 -4.56 1.55 -9.08
CA PRO A 48 -5.26 2.23 -10.16
C PRO A 48 -6.47 1.46 -10.70
N THR A 49 -7.45 2.17 -11.20
CA THR A 49 -8.71 1.59 -11.70
C THR A 49 -8.51 0.83 -13.00
N ASP A 50 -7.58 1.26 -13.86
CA ASP A 50 -7.13 0.54 -15.05
C ASP A 50 -6.37 -0.76 -14.73
N LYS A 51 -5.90 -0.93 -13.49
CA LYS A 51 -5.26 -2.15 -12.96
C LYS A 51 -6.15 -2.97 -12.03
N GLY A 52 -7.47 -2.74 -12.07
CA GLY A 52 -8.46 -3.48 -11.28
C GLY A 52 -8.67 -2.96 -9.85
N GLY A 53 -8.23 -1.73 -9.56
CA GLY A 53 -8.56 -1.02 -8.34
C GLY A 53 -9.99 -0.45 -8.33
N THR A 54 -10.39 0.12 -7.20
CA THR A 54 -11.77 0.59 -6.98
C THR A 54 -11.97 2.04 -7.42
N ASN A 55 -13.13 2.33 -8.05
CA ASN A 55 -13.53 3.72 -8.37
C ASN A 55 -14.08 4.46 -7.15
N SER A 56 -14.52 3.75 -6.11
CA SER A 56 -15.17 4.32 -4.92
C SER A 56 -14.19 4.77 -3.83
N SER A 57 -12.90 4.51 -4.00
CA SER A 57 -11.90 4.91 -3.01
C SER A 57 -11.72 6.44 -2.97
N LEU A 58 -11.60 6.98 -1.76
CA LEU A 58 -11.22 8.37 -1.50
C LEU A 58 -9.69 8.59 -1.61
N THR A 59 -8.90 7.54 -1.84
CA THR A 59 -7.46 7.63 -2.03
C THR A 59 -7.16 8.47 -3.28
N PRO A 60 -6.42 9.59 -3.13
CA PRO A 60 -6.04 10.45 -4.25
C PRO A 60 -5.27 9.70 -5.33
N LEU A 61 -5.43 10.12 -6.59
CA LEU A 61 -4.82 9.45 -7.75
C LEU A 61 -3.29 9.34 -7.62
N GLU A 62 -2.63 10.32 -7.01
CA GLU A 62 -1.18 10.33 -6.76
C GLU A 62 -0.68 9.20 -5.85
N TYR A 63 -1.56 8.61 -5.03
CA TYR A 63 -1.24 7.48 -4.16
C TYR A 63 -1.66 6.13 -4.75
N ARG A 64 -2.37 6.14 -5.89
CA ARG A 64 -2.73 4.91 -6.61
C ARG A 64 -1.55 4.41 -7.42
N VAL A 65 -0.53 3.89 -6.73
CA VAL A 65 0.77 3.52 -7.31
C VAL A 65 1.14 2.05 -7.11
N LEU A 66 0.16 1.21 -6.77
CA LEU A 66 0.37 -0.23 -6.58
C LEU A 66 -0.26 -1.05 -7.71
N GLU A 67 0.33 -2.20 -7.99
CA GLU A 67 -0.27 -3.25 -8.81
C GLU A 67 -0.47 -4.49 -7.95
N ARG A 68 -1.68 -5.05 -7.98
CA ARG A 68 -1.99 -6.32 -7.31
C ARG A 68 -1.51 -7.48 -8.17
N VAL A 69 -0.49 -8.19 -7.69
CA VAL A 69 0.12 -9.33 -8.39
C VAL A 69 -0.54 -10.65 -8.00
N GLY A 70 -1.20 -10.69 -6.83
CA GLY A 70 -1.92 -11.86 -6.36
C GLY A 70 -2.76 -11.56 -5.11
N ARG A 71 -3.31 -12.60 -4.49
CA ARG A 71 -4.08 -12.44 -3.25
C ARG A 71 -3.18 -11.87 -2.14
N GLY A 72 -3.46 -10.63 -1.72
CA GLY A 72 -2.73 -9.94 -0.66
C GLY A 72 -1.28 -9.59 -1.01
N ARG A 73 -0.90 -9.62 -2.29
CA ARG A 73 0.46 -9.33 -2.77
C ARG A 73 0.44 -8.23 -3.82
N TYR A 74 1.33 -7.26 -3.65
CA TYR A 74 1.39 -6.05 -4.45
C TYR A 74 2.83 -5.70 -4.81
N LYS A 75 3.02 -4.89 -5.84
CA LYS A 75 4.29 -4.23 -6.17
C LYS A 75 4.06 -2.75 -6.43
N LEU A 76 5.09 -1.95 -6.23
CA LEU A 76 5.09 -0.57 -6.70
C LEU A 76 5.15 -0.54 -8.23
N LEU A 77 4.42 0.39 -8.84
CA LEU A 77 4.47 0.68 -10.27
C LEU A 77 5.82 1.26 -10.71
#